data_AF-A0A7J6NIY9-F1
#
_entry.id   AF-A0A7J6NIY9-F1
#
_cell.length_a   1.000
_cell.length_b   1.000
_cell.length_c   1.000
_cell.angle_alpha   90.00
_cell.angle_beta   90.00
_cell.angle_gamma   90.00
#
_symmetry.space_group_name_H-M   'P 1'
#
loop_
_entity.id
_entity.type
_entity.pdbx_description
1 polymer ?
#
loop_
_entity_poly.entity_id
_entity_poly.type
_entity_poly.pdbx_seq_one_letter_code
_entity_poly.pdbx_strand_id
1 'polypeptide(L)'
;MFGVTAAGNSLMCHIHGFLPYFYCPRPDQTVDCERFQARLESALRGSQTASGTRCKQLVTGVEIVVRENLMGWTGRNTASEYFRVTVALPKFISTSRGVLERGIPVLQ
;
A
#
# COMPACT_ATOMS: atom_id res chain seq x y z
N MET A 1 -14.97 5.37 16.02
CA MET A 1 -15.01 4.27 17.01
C MET A 1 -16.14 4.57 17.98
N PHE A 2 -16.97 3.57 18.28
CA PHE A 2 -18.09 3.70 19.21
C PHE A 2 -17.78 2.90 20.47
N GLY A 3 -18.24 3.38 21.62
CA GLY A 3 -18.04 2.70 22.89
C GLY A 3 -18.96 3.22 23.99
N VAL A 4 -18.81 2.65 25.19
CA VAL A 4 -19.52 3.08 26.40
C VAL A 4 -18.54 3.31 27.55
N THR A 5 -18.81 4.32 28.37
CA THR A 5 -18.07 4.53 29.62
C THR A 5 -18.48 3.51 30.68
N ALA A 6 -17.67 3.34 31.74
CA ALA A 6 -18.03 2.51 32.88
C ALA A 6 -19.35 2.91 33.56
N ALA A 7 -19.76 4.17 33.41
CA ALA A 7 -21.03 4.70 33.90
C ALA A 7 -22.22 4.50 32.94
N GLY A 8 -22.02 3.83 31.79
CA GLY A 8 -23.08 3.55 30.82
C GLY A 8 -23.34 4.63 29.78
N ASN A 9 -22.55 5.72 29.75
CA ASN A 9 -22.70 6.77 28.74
C ASN A 9 -22.08 6.37 27.38
N SER A 10 -22.82 6.59 26.29
CA SER A 10 -22.34 6.36 24.91
C SER A 10 -21.26 7.35 24.50
N LEU A 11 -20.27 6.86 23.75
CA LEU A 11 -19.15 7.64 23.21
C LEU A 11 -19.01 7.46 21.70
N MET A 12 -18.65 8.56 21.03
CA MET A 12 -18.17 8.58 19.65
C MET A 12 -16.76 9.17 19.63
N CYS A 13 -15.79 8.37 19.20
CA CYS A 13 -14.39 8.78 19.05
C CYS A 13 -14.00 8.82 17.57
N HIS A 14 -13.45 9.95 17.13
CA HIS A 14 -12.90 10.10 15.78
C HIS A 14 -11.39 9.82 15.82
N ILE A 15 -10.96 8.78 15.09
CA ILE A 15 -9.55 8.40 14.98
C ILE A 15 -9.01 8.97 13.67
N HIS A 16 -7.91 9.70 13.75
CA HIS A 16 -7.27 10.36 12.61
C HIS A 16 -5.80 9.95 12.50
N GLY A 17 -5.19 10.18 11.33
CA GLY A 17 -3.74 10.01 11.13
C GLY A 17 -3.29 8.60 10.75
N PHE A 18 -4.21 7.68 10.43
CA PHE A 18 -3.87 6.35 9.91
C PHE A 18 -4.08 6.30 8.39
N LEU A 19 -3.07 5.79 7.68
CA LEU A 19 -3.16 5.51 6.25
C LEU A 19 -2.97 4.00 5.97
N PRO A 20 -3.79 3.41 5.10
CA PRO A 20 -3.64 2.01 4.70
C PRO A 20 -2.33 1.75 3.96
N TYR A 21 -1.74 0.57 4.18
CA TYR A 21 -0.52 0.13 3.49
C TYR A 21 -0.51 -1.37 3.19
N PHE A 22 0.33 -1.78 2.24
CA PHE A 22 0.61 -3.18 1.91
C PHE A 22 2.09 -3.39 1.57
N TYR A 23 2.51 -4.65 1.46
CA TYR A 23 3.87 -5.01 1.05
C TYR A 23 3.86 -5.73 -0.30
N CYS A 24 4.82 -5.43 -1.16
CA CYS A 24 5.10 -6.21 -2.37
C CYS A 24 6.61 -6.40 -2.55
N PRO A 25 7.06 -7.53 -3.14
CA PRO A 25 8.49 -7.75 -3.37
C PRO A 25 9.09 -6.65 -4.24
N ARG A 26 10.31 -6.23 -3.93
CA ARG A 26 11.07 -5.35 -4.81
C ARG A 26 11.61 -6.20 -5.98
N PRO A 27 11.24 -5.93 -7.24
CA PRO A 27 11.64 -6.77 -8.35
C PRO A 27 13.13 -6.67 -8.66
N ASP A 28 13.74 -5.51 -8.42
CA ASP A 28 15.15 -5.23 -8.69
C ASP A 28 15.69 -4.13 -7.77
N GLN A 29 16.95 -4.26 -7.33
CA GLN A 29 17.62 -3.31 -6.42
C GLN A 29 17.91 -1.94 -7.05
N THR A 30 17.79 -1.82 -8.37
CA THR A 30 17.92 -0.55 -9.11
C THR A 30 16.62 0.25 -9.15
N VAL A 31 15.47 -0.37 -8.85
CA VAL A 31 14.18 0.33 -8.83
C VAL A 31 14.05 1.08 -7.51
N ASP A 32 14.23 2.40 -7.55
CA ASP A 32 14.02 3.26 -6.40
C ASP A 32 12.52 3.44 -6.05
N CYS A 33 12.27 3.99 -4.85
CA CYS A 33 10.91 4.24 -4.36
C CYS A 33 10.14 5.24 -5.24
N GLU A 34 10.80 6.29 -5.72
CA GLU A 34 10.16 7.38 -6.47
C GLU A 34 9.63 6.90 -7.82
N ARG A 35 10.44 6.14 -8.54
CA ARG A 35 10.09 5.52 -9.82
C ARG A 35 8.96 4.52 -9.65
N PHE A 36 9.04 3.63 -8.66
CA PHE A 36 7.95 2.69 -8.38
C PHE A 36 6.65 3.42 -8.00
N GLN A 37 6.73 4.43 -7.12
CA GLN A 37 5.59 5.24 -6.72
C GLN A 37 4.93 5.93 -7.92
N ALA A 38 5.71 6.59 -8.78
CA ALA A 38 5.19 7.29 -9.96
C ALA A 38 4.51 6.33 -10.95
N ARG A 39 5.09 5.15 -11.18
CA ARG A 39 4.51 4.13 -12.07
C ARG A 39 3.22 3.55 -11.51
N LEU A 40 3.18 3.21 -10.22
CA LEU A 40 1.98 2.70 -9.58
C LEU A 40 0.87 3.75 -9.53
N GLU A 41 1.20 5.01 -9.21
CA GLU A 41 0.27 6.14 -9.23
C GLU A 41 -0.37 6.30 -10.61
N SER A 42 0.44 6.31 -11.67
CA SER A 42 -0.04 6.44 -13.05
C SER A 42 -0.96 5.28 -13.45
N ALA A 43 -0.58 4.05 -13.10
CA ALA A 43 -1.37 2.87 -13.44
C ALA A 43 -2.70 2.81 -12.67
N LEU A 44 -2.70 3.21 -11.40
CA LEU A 44 -3.92 3.34 -10.59
C LEU A 44 -4.86 4.40 -11.15
N ARG A 45 -4.33 5.55 -11.60
CA ARG A 45 -5.14 6.59 -12.26
C ARG A 45 -5.79 6.10 -13.55
N GLY A 46 -5.05 5.35 -14.37
CA GLY A 46 -5.59 4.75 -15.60
C GLY A 46 -6.67 3.70 -15.35
N SER A 47 -6.65 3.04 -14.18
CA SER A 47 -7.65 2.04 -13.79
C SER A 47 -8.92 2.63 -13.16
N GLN A 48 -9.00 3.95 -12.94
CA GLN A 48 -10.14 4.58 -12.28
C GLN A 48 -11.26 4.89 -13.29
N THR A 49 -12.51 4.72 -12.87
CA THR A 49 -13.68 5.08 -13.70
C THR A 49 -13.90 6.60 -13.72
N ALA A 50 -14.66 7.11 -14.68
CA ALA A 50 -14.93 8.54 -14.87
C ALA A 50 -15.57 9.25 -13.65
N SER A 51 -16.22 8.50 -12.74
CA SER A 51 -16.70 9.00 -11.43
C SER A 51 -15.59 8.96 -10.35
N GLY A 52 -14.35 9.14 -10.79
CA GLY A 52 -13.15 8.87 -10.01
C GLY A 52 -13.05 9.74 -8.75
N THR A 53 -12.59 9.13 -7.66
CA THR A 53 -12.34 9.83 -6.41
C THR A 53 -11.32 10.94 -6.59
N ARG A 54 -11.65 12.15 -6.12
CA ARG A 54 -10.81 13.36 -6.16
C ARG A 54 -9.67 13.32 -5.13
N CYS A 55 -8.88 12.26 -5.12
CA CYS A 55 -7.64 12.21 -4.35
C CYS A 55 -6.52 12.88 -5.15
N LYS A 56 -5.83 13.84 -4.54
CA LYS A 56 -4.66 14.50 -5.15
C LYS A 56 -3.54 13.49 -5.43
N GLN A 57 -3.38 12.50 -4.57
CA GLN A 57 -2.37 11.45 -4.65
C GLN A 57 -3.00 10.14 -4.17
N LEU A 58 -2.82 9.04 -4.91
CA LEU A 58 -3.39 7.73 -4.58
C LEU A 58 -2.41 6.88 -3.77
N VAL A 59 -1.13 6.94 -4.12
CA VAL A 59 0.01 6.32 -3.44
C VAL A 59 0.75 7.40 -2.66
N THR A 60 0.58 7.42 -1.34
CA THR A 60 1.09 8.50 -0.47
C THR A 60 2.54 8.31 -0.07
N GLY A 61 3.09 7.10 -0.18
CA GLY A 61 4.51 6.84 0.08
C GLY A 61 4.94 5.42 -0.24
N VAL A 62 6.22 5.24 -0.52
CA VAL A 62 6.87 3.95 -0.78
C VAL A 62 8.19 3.91 -0.01
N GLU A 63 8.38 2.86 0.78
CA GLU A 63 9.60 2.62 1.56
C GLU A 63 10.17 1.25 1.21
N ILE A 64 11.50 1.14 1.05
CA ILE A 64 12.17 -0.16 0.97
C ILE A 64 12.36 -0.68 2.40
N VAL A 65 11.90 -1.90 2.65
CA VAL A 65 12.03 -2.58 3.94
C VAL A 65 12.56 -3.99 3.74
N VAL A 66 13.38 -4.45 4.68
CA VAL A 66 13.86 -5.84 4.72
C VAL A 66 12.86 -6.67 5.53
N ARG A 67 12.30 -7.72 4.91
CA ARG A 67 11.27 -8.60 5.50
C ARG A 67 11.48 -10.05 5.06
N GLU A 68 10.90 -10.97 5.81
CA GLU A 68 10.89 -12.41 5.49
C GLU A 68 9.46 -12.86 5.17
N ASN A 69 9.35 -13.78 4.22
CA ASN A 69 8.07 -14.42 3.93
C ASN A 69 7.74 -15.41 5.06
N LEU A 70 6.50 -15.37 5.53
CA LEU A 70 6.00 -16.31 6.53
C LEU A 70 5.88 -17.74 5.96
N MET A 71 5.54 -17.86 4.68
CA MET A 71 5.29 -19.15 4.03
C MET A 71 6.55 -19.70 3.36
N GLY A 72 6.85 -20.97 3.61
CA GLY A 72 7.98 -21.67 3.02
C GLY A 72 9.27 -21.39 3.78
N TRP A 73 9.62 -22.26 4.72
CA TRP A 73 10.90 -22.19 5.41
C TRP A 73 12.04 -22.40 4.42
N THR A 74 12.87 -21.37 4.24
CA THR A 74 13.96 -21.33 3.26
C THR A 74 15.34 -21.35 3.92
N GLY A 75 15.41 -21.62 5.23
CA GLY A 75 16.66 -21.66 6.00
C GLY A 75 16.91 -20.40 6.83
N ARG A 76 18.18 -20.06 7.03
CA ARG A 76 18.64 -18.88 7.78
C ARG A 76 19.04 -17.79 6.78
N ASN A 77 18.76 -16.51 7.08
CA ASN A 77 19.03 -15.35 6.23
C ASN A 77 18.17 -15.29 4.95
N THR A 78 16.85 -15.40 5.11
CA THR A 78 15.88 -15.40 4.00
C THR A 78 15.24 -14.03 3.78
N ALA A 79 15.72 -13.02 4.52
CA ALA A 79 15.25 -11.66 4.43
C ALA A 79 15.53 -11.07 3.05
N SER A 80 14.51 -10.50 2.44
CA SER A 80 14.57 -9.85 1.13
C SER A 80 13.94 -8.46 1.20
N GLU A 81 14.20 -7.66 0.17
CA GLU A 81 13.68 -6.30 0.08
C GLU A 81 12.24 -6.29 -0.45
N TYR A 82 11.38 -5.58 0.26
CA TYR A 82 10.00 -5.32 -0.10
C TYR A 82 9.77 -3.82 -0.18
N PHE A 83 8.84 -3.42 -1.03
CA PHE A 83 8.23 -2.10 -0.92
C PHE A 83 7.09 -2.16 0.09
N ARG A 84 7.13 -1.28 1.09
CA ARG A 84 5.96 -0.91 1.89
C ARG A 84 5.29 0.27 1.19
N VAL A 85 4.10 0.01 0.65
CA VAL A 85 3.34 0.99 -0.13
C VAL A 85 2.20 1.50 0.71
N THR A 86 2.16 2.81 0.95
CA THR A 86 1.06 3.49 1.64
C THR A 86 0.15 4.15 0.62
N VAL A 87 -1.16 4.00 0.78
CA VAL A 87 -2.18 4.53 -0.14
C VAL A 87 -3.18 5.42 0.59
N ALA A 88 -3.81 6.33 -0.16
CA ALA A 88 -4.69 7.35 0.43
C ALA A 88 -6.00 6.77 0.97
N LEU A 89 -6.52 5.70 0.35
CA LEU A 89 -7.80 5.09 0.71
C LEU A 89 -7.72 3.55 0.67
N PRO A 90 -8.46 2.83 1.56
CA PRO A 90 -8.40 1.37 1.63
C PRO A 90 -8.71 0.67 0.30
N LYS A 91 -9.63 1.22 -0.50
CA LYS A 91 -9.99 0.66 -1.81
C LYS A 91 -8.83 0.59 -2.81
N PHE A 92 -7.79 1.41 -2.65
CA PHE A 92 -6.64 1.38 -3.54
C PHE A 92 -5.73 0.18 -3.27
N ILE A 93 -5.87 -0.52 -2.15
CA ILE A 93 -5.14 -1.77 -1.90
C ILE A 93 -5.54 -2.83 -2.94
N SER A 94 -6.84 -3.08 -3.09
CA SER A 94 -7.33 -4.11 -4.02
C SER A 94 -7.08 -3.74 -5.49
N THR A 95 -7.23 -2.46 -5.85
CA THR A 95 -6.88 -1.99 -7.19
C THR A 95 -5.38 -2.11 -7.47
N SER A 96 -4.52 -1.76 -6.49
CA SER A 96 -3.06 -1.90 -6.62
C SER A 96 -2.68 -3.34 -6.87
N ARG A 97 -3.26 -4.29 -6.12
CA ARG A 97 -3.04 -5.72 -6.34
C ARG A 97 -3.32 -6.11 -7.80
N GLY A 98 -4.50 -5.79 -8.31
CA GLY A 98 -4.87 -6.16 -9.68
C GLY A 98 -4.00 -5.50 -10.75
N VAL A 99 -3.55 -4.26 -10.52
CA VAL A 99 -2.60 -3.57 -11.42
C VAL A 99 -1.22 -4.22 -11.38
N LEU A 100 -0.72 -4.55 -10.18
CA LEU A 100 0.59 -5.19 -10.00
C LEU A 100 0.63 -6.61 -10.57
N GLU A 101 -0.42 -7.41 -10.35
CA GLU A 101 -0.52 -8.78 -10.87
C GLU A 101 -0.64 -8.83 -12.41
N ARG A 102 -1.21 -7.79 -13.04
CA ARG A 102 -1.18 -7.63 -14.51
C ARG A 102 0.17 -7.17 -15.06
N GLY A 103 1.07 -6.71 -14.19
CA GLY A 103 2.36 -6.15 -14.54
C GLY A 103 2.30 -4.64 -14.77
N ILE A 104 3.34 -3.96 -14.29
CA ILE A 104 3.61 -2.54 -14.58
C ILE A 104 5.06 -2.39 -15.05
N PRO A 105 5.33 -1.51 -16.03
CA PRO A 105 6.69 -1.30 -16.53
C PRO A 105 7.48 -0.45 -15.51
N VAL A 106 8.31 -1.11 -14.71
CA VAL A 106 9.16 -0.43 -13.71
C VAL A 106 10.65 -0.40 -14.09
N LEU A 107 11.07 -1.22 -15.06
CA LEU A 107 12.47 -1.37 -15.46
C LEU A 107 12.86 -0.62 -16.75
N GLN A 108 11.90 0.06 -17.41
CA GLN A 108 12.14 0.89 -18.60
C GLN A 108 12.49 2.33 -18.26
#